data_AF-A0A412YIJ6-F1
#
_entry.id   AF-A0A412YIJ6-F1
#
_cell.length_a   1.000
_cell.length_b   1.000
_cell.length_c   1.000
_cell.angle_alpha   90.00
_cell.angle_beta   90.00
_cell.angle_gamma   90.00
#
_symmetry.space_group_name_H-M   'P 1'
#
loop_
_entity.id
_entity.type
_entity.pdbx_description
1 polymer ?
#
loop_
_entity_poly.entity_id
_entity_poly.type
_entity_poly.pdbx_seq_one_letter_code
_entity_poly.pdbx_strand_id
1 'polypeptide(L)'
;MISTDEYTIPSSLDNIEEVLIEAITLNTAIAQSMFAVGNDELRPITSGIYITTKEKTFQCTASDGHKLVRNTYKLETPIKNLNFVLPTKAAKLIKSLTDKVTTPVTINHNGREAMFIFENDTLRYRLLEENARTITLSFHTETTIRQL
;
A
#
# COMPACT_ATOMS: atom_id res chain seq x y z
N MET A 1 -3.29 -30.46 18.48
CA MET A 1 -3.63 -29.17 19.09
C MET A 1 -2.35 -28.37 19.10
N ILE A 2 -2.29 -27.25 18.36
CA ILE A 2 -1.13 -26.36 18.38
C ILE A 2 -1.17 -25.65 19.75
N SER A 3 -0.09 -25.75 20.52
CA SER A 3 0.01 -25.15 21.85
C SER A 3 -0.10 -23.63 21.74
N THR A 4 -0.78 -22.99 22.69
CA THR A 4 -0.97 -21.53 22.75
C THR A 4 0.38 -20.78 22.82
N ASP A 5 1.47 -21.46 23.17
CA ASP A 5 2.84 -20.92 23.26
C ASP A 5 3.58 -20.82 21.91
N GLU A 6 3.02 -21.33 20.81
CA GLU A 6 3.62 -21.23 19.47
C GLU A 6 3.15 -20.00 18.68
N TYR A 7 2.34 -19.13 19.29
CA TYR A 7 1.89 -17.88 18.66
C TYR A 7 2.98 -16.81 18.77
N THR A 8 3.66 -16.52 17.66
CA THR A 8 4.59 -15.41 17.57
C THR A 8 3.86 -14.10 17.85
N ILE A 9 4.11 -13.51 19.01
CA ILE A 9 3.64 -12.16 19.32
C ILE A 9 4.36 -11.21 18.36
N PRO A 10 3.63 -10.42 17.55
CA PRO A 10 4.26 -9.43 16.70
C PRO A 10 5.06 -8.45 17.56
N SER A 11 6.35 -8.27 17.31
CA SER A 11 7.21 -7.35 18.07
C SER A 11 6.65 -5.93 18.03
N SER A 12 6.86 -5.11 19.06
CA SER A 12 6.51 -3.68 18.98
C SER A 12 7.20 -3.04 17.76
N LEU A 13 6.46 -2.25 16.96
CA LEU A 13 7.11 -1.48 15.89
C LEU A 13 7.85 -0.31 16.54
N ASP A 14 9.18 -0.27 16.40
CA ASP A 14 9.99 0.88 16.77
C ASP A 14 10.01 1.91 15.61
N ASN A 15 10.15 3.21 15.92
CA ASN A 15 10.24 4.31 14.94
C ASN A 15 9.06 4.37 13.93
N ILE A 16 7.84 4.42 14.45
CA ILE A 16 6.62 4.44 13.63
C ILE A 16 6.40 5.82 13.04
N GLU A 17 6.27 5.91 11.72
CA GLU A 17 5.58 7.03 11.08
C GLU A 17 4.12 6.64 10.85
N GLU A 18 3.23 7.53 11.31
CA GLU A 18 1.77 7.36 11.24
C GLU A 18 1.19 8.33 10.21
N VAL A 19 0.28 7.82 9.37
CA VAL A 19 -0.54 8.59 8.44
C VAL A 19 -1.99 8.14 8.52
N LEU A 20 -2.95 9.07 8.38
CA LEU A 20 -4.38 8.76 8.31
C LEU A 20 -4.90 9.00 6.89
N ILE A 21 -5.62 8.01 6.36
CA ILE A 21 -6.25 8.06 5.03
C ILE A 21 -7.70 7.63 5.16
N GLU A 22 -8.64 8.39 4.57
CA GLU A 22 -10.05 8.00 4.52
C GLU A 22 -10.21 6.60 3.94
N ALA A 23 -10.98 5.73 4.62
CA ALA A 23 -11.16 4.33 4.19
C ALA A 23 -11.67 4.22 2.76
N ILE A 24 -12.64 5.07 2.38
CA ILE A 24 -13.18 5.10 1.03
C ILE A 24 -12.13 5.45 -0.02
N THR A 25 -11.22 6.38 0.28
CA THR A 25 -10.12 6.77 -0.61
C THR A 25 -9.11 5.64 -0.74
N LEU A 26 -8.70 5.02 0.37
CA LEU A 26 -7.77 3.88 0.35
C LEU A 26 -8.36 2.69 -0.43
N ASN A 27 -9.63 2.34 -0.16
CA ASN A 27 -10.32 1.23 -0.80
C ASN A 27 -10.42 1.44 -2.31
N THR A 28 -10.88 2.63 -2.72
CA THR A 28 -11.00 3.00 -4.14
C THR A 28 -9.66 2.96 -4.84
N ALA A 29 -8.61 3.53 -4.22
CA ALA A 29 -7.27 3.56 -4.79
C ALA A 29 -6.71 2.15 -5.01
N ILE A 30 -6.87 1.26 -4.02
CA ILE A 30 -6.47 -0.15 -4.14
C ILE A 30 -7.25 -0.83 -5.26
N ALA A 31 -8.58 -0.70 -5.26
CA ALA A 31 -9.44 -1.34 -6.25
C ALA A 31 -9.08 -0.94 -7.68
N GLN A 32 -8.84 0.36 -7.91
CA GLN A 32 -8.45 0.89 -9.22
C GLN A 32 -7.05 0.45 -9.64
N SER A 33 -6.12 0.26 -8.70
CA SER A 33 -4.75 -0.19 -9.03
C SER A 33 -4.67 -1.70 -9.29
N MET A 34 -5.59 -2.51 -8.76
CA MET A 34 -5.44 -3.97 -8.73
C MET A 34 -5.31 -4.63 -10.11
N PHE A 35 -5.96 -4.11 -11.14
CA PHE A 35 -5.91 -4.73 -12.47
C PHE A 35 -4.54 -4.60 -13.15
N ALA A 36 -3.70 -3.66 -12.70
CA ALA A 36 -2.36 -3.41 -13.22
C ALA A 36 -1.26 -4.10 -12.42
N VAL A 37 -1.58 -4.91 -11.42
CA VAL A 37 -0.58 -5.64 -10.63
C VAL A 37 -0.09 -6.87 -11.41
N GLY A 38 1.22 -7.08 -11.44
CA GLY A 38 1.86 -8.23 -12.07
C GLY A 38 1.77 -9.50 -11.23
N ASN A 39 1.79 -10.66 -11.89
CA ASN A 39 1.77 -11.98 -11.23
C ASN A 39 3.09 -12.75 -11.42
N ASP A 40 4.17 -12.04 -11.73
CA ASP A 40 5.47 -12.63 -12.01
C ASP A 40 6.24 -12.85 -10.70
N GLU A 41 6.31 -14.11 -10.26
CA GLU A 41 7.02 -14.48 -9.04
C GLU A 41 8.53 -14.18 -9.09
N LEU A 42 9.11 -14.04 -10.30
CA LEU A 42 10.52 -13.65 -10.48
C LEU A 42 10.74 -12.14 -10.32
N ARG A 43 9.67 -11.33 -10.30
CA ARG A 43 9.70 -9.88 -10.11
C ARG A 43 8.76 -9.47 -8.97
N PRO A 44 9.10 -9.77 -7.70
CA PRO A 44 8.22 -9.52 -6.55
C PRO A 44 7.73 -8.08 -6.43
N ILE A 45 8.55 -7.13 -6.91
CA ILE A 45 8.25 -5.71 -6.88
C ILE A 45 7.06 -5.29 -7.77
N THR A 46 6.73 -6.07 -8.83
CA THR A 46 5.54 -5.84 -9.65
C THR A 46 4.29 -6.55 -9.11
N SER A 47 4.45 -7.42 -8.10
CA SER A 47 3.37 -8.15 -7.42
C SER A 47 2.74 -7.39 -6.25
N GLY A 48 2.63 -6.07 -6.40
CA GLY A 48 2.01 -5.22 -5.40
C GLY A 48 1.61 -3.86 -5.94
N ILE A 49 1.06 -3.04 -5.05
CA ILE A 49 0.69 -1.65 -5.31
C ILE A 49 1.68 -0.76 -4.58
N TYR A 50 2.36 0.11 -5.30
CA TYR A 50 3.22 1.11 -4.72
C TYR A 50 2.38 2.24 -4.12
N ILE A 51 2.43 2.37 -2.79
CA ILE A 51 1.74 3.40 -2.03
C ILE A 51 2.72 4.49 -1.68
N THR A 52 2.32 5.74 -1.90
CA THR A 52 3.10 6.91 -1.46
C THR A 52 2.22 8.00 -0.88
N THR A 53 2.77 8.72 0.09
CA THR A 53 2.25 10.01 0.51
C THR A 53 3.35 11.06 0.48
N LYS A 54 3.00 12.28 0.06
CA LYS A 54 3.88 13.44 0.10
C LYS A 54 3.07 14.71 0.21
N GLU A 55 3.38 15.54 1.21
CA GLU A 55 2.66 16.79 1.47
C GLU A 55 1.15 16.55 1.48
N LYS A 56 0.38 17.11 0.53
CA LYS A 56 -1.07 16.93 0.42
C LYS A 56 -1.49 15.89 -0.61
N THR A 57 -0.65 14.89 -0.86
CA THR A 57 -0.88 13.91 -1.92
C THR A 57 -0.79 12.50 -1.38
N PHE A 58 -1.80 11.69 -1.68
CA PHE A 58 -1.80 10.24 -1.55
C PHE A 58 -1.85 9.62 -2.95
N GLN A 59 -1.00 8.63 -3.21
CA GLN A 59 -0.91 8.00 -4.52
C GLN A 59 -0.73 6.48 -4.42
N CYS A 60 -1.49 5.76 -5.25
CA CYS A 60 -1.34 4.34 -5.49
C CYS A 60 -0.93 4.12 -6.95
N THR A 61 0.14 3.37 -7.17
CA THR A 61 0.63 3.05 -8.51
C THR A 61 0.88 1.55 -8.65
N ALA A 62 0.46 0.94 -9.76
CA ALA A 62 0.71 -0.46 -10.07
C ALA A 62 1.05 -0.63 -11.55
N SER A 63 1.91 -1.60 -11.86
CA SER A 63 2.27 -1.97 -13.23
C SER A 63 2.71 -3.44 -13.29
N ASP A 64 2.38 -4.11 -14.39
CA ASP A 64 2.85 -5.46 -14.74
C ASP A 64 3.91 -5.44 -15.84
N GLY A 65 4.36 -4.24 -16.24
CA GLY A 65 5.28 -4.00 -17.35
C GLY A 65 4.60 -3.82 -18.71
N HIS A 66 3.30 -4.04 -18.83
CA HIS A 66 2.52 -3.81 -20.05
C HIS A 66 1.47 -2.71 -19.90
N LYS A 67 0.96 -2.54 -18.67
CA LYS A 67 0.00 -1.49 -18.32
C LYS A 67 0.39 -0.85 -17.01
N LEU A 68 0.03 0.43 -16.87
CA LEU A 68 0.32 1.24 -15.70
C LEU A 68 -0.94 1.96 -15.23
N VAL A 69 -1.18 1.92 -13.93
CA VAL A 69 -2.22 2.70 -13.26
C VAL A 69 -1.59 3.55 -12.20
N ARG A 70 -1.92 4.84 -12.19
CA ARG A 70 -1.55 5.80 -11.15
C ARG A 70 -2.77 6.59 -10.70
N ASN A 71 -3.20 6.34 -9.48
CA ASN A 71 -4.29 7.08 -8.84
C ASN A 71 -3.69 8.11 -7.90
N THR A 72 -4.05 9.38 -8.06
CA THR A 72 -3.53 10.48 -7.22
C THR A 72 -4.68 11.22 -6.58
N TYR A 73 -4.68 11.31 -5.26
CA TYR A 73 -5.69 11.96 -4.45
C TYR A 73 -5.08 13.13 -3.69
N LYS A 74 -5.76 14.27 -3.75
CA LYS A 74 -5.37 15.46 -2.98
C LYS A 74 -6.01 15.39 -1.60
N LEU A 75 -5.20 15.55 -0.57
CA LEU A 75 -5.62 15.59 0.82
C LEU A 75 -5.84 17.04 1.26
N GLU A 76 -6.72 17.23 2.25
CA GLU A 76 -7.00 18.57 2.79
C GLU A 76 -5.81 19.12 3.58
N THR A 77 -5.19 18.26 4.38
CA THR A 77 -4.06 18.58 5.24
C THR A 77 -2.77 17.92 4.75
N PRO A 78 -1.59 18.51 5.01
CA PRO A 78 -0.34 17.85 4.76
C PRO A 78 -0.19 16.60 5.64
N ILE A 79 0.38 15.54 5.07
CA ILE A 79 0.60 14.26 5.71
C ILE A 79 2.09 13.91 5.65
N LYS A 80 2.56 13.07 6.58
CA LYS A 80 3.95 12.61 6.59
C LYS A 80 4.27 11.83 5.32
N ASN A 81 5.54 11.84 4.93
CA ASN A 81 5.99 11.09 3.77
C ASN A 81 5.97 9.59 4.10
N LEU A 82 5.40 8.80 3.21
CA LEU A 82 5.34 7.34 3.32
C LEU A 82 5.61 6.79 1.93
N ASN A 83 6.34 5.68 1.83
CA ASN A 83 6.45 4.95 0.58
C ASN A 83 6.76 3.48 0.84
N PHE A 84 6.00 2.58 0.21
CA PHE A 84 6.25 1.15 0.26
C PHE A 84 5.44 0.42 -0.82
N VAL A 85 5.79 -0.84 -1.09
CA VAL A 85 5.00 -1.73 -1.94
C VAL A 85 4.09 -2.58 -1.08
N LEU A 86 2.78 -2.47 -1.29
CA LEU A 86 1.75 -3.29 -0.66
C LEU A 86 1.55 -4.57 -1.47
N PRO A 87 1.89 -5.77 -0.95
CA PRO A 87 1.73 -7.02 -1.69
C PRO A 87 0.26 -7.28 -2.06
N THR A 88 0.01 -7.90 -3.23
CA THR A 88 -1.34 -8.18 -3.73
C THR A 88 -2.26 -8.84 -2.72
N LYS A 89 -1.75 -9.82 -1.95
CA LYS A 89 -2.54 -10.54 -0.94
C LYS A 89 -3.02 -9.61 0.17
N ALA A 90 -2.13 -8.75 0.67
CA ALA A 90 -2.46 -7.75 1.68
C ALA A 90 -3.44 -6.71 1.11
N ALA A 91 -3.21 -6.22 -0.11
CA ALA A 91 -4.09 -5.27 -0.78
C ALA A 91 -5.53 -5.79 -0.91
N LYS A 92 -5.70 -7.05 -1.35
CA LYS A 92 -7.02 -7.70 -1.44
C LYS A 92 -7.72 -7.79 -0.08
N LEU A 93 -6.97 -8.14 0.96
CA LEU A 93 -7.50 -8.25 2.32
C LEU A 93 -7.96 -6.89 2.86
N ILE A 94 -7.11 -5.86 2.76
CA ILE A 94 -7.44 -4.49 3.18
C ILE A 94 -8.66 -3.97 2.42
N LYS A 95 -8.72 -4.19 1.10
CA LYS A 95 -9.89 -3.81 0.30
C LYS A 95 -11.17 -4.51 0.77
N SER A 96 -11.08 -5.78 1.15
CA SER A 96 -12.25 -6.52 1.65
C SER A 96 -12.71 -6.00 3.01
N LEU A 97 -11.76 -5.68 3.90
CA LEU A 97 -12.06 -5.28 5.27
C LEU A 97 -12.49 -3.82 5.38
N THR A 98 -12.00 -2.96 4.50
CA THR A 98 -12.36 -1.53 4.48
C THR A 98 -13.57 -1.20 3.59
N ASP A 99 -14.24 -2.20 3.00
CA ASP A 99 -15.34 -2.02 2.04
C ASP A 99 -16.55 -1.26 2.62
N LYS A 100 -16.79 -1.43 3.93
CA LYS A 100 -17.88 -0.78 4.67
C LYS A 100 -17.39 0.17 5.77
N VAL A 101 -16.08 0.34 5.89
CA VAL A 101 -15.49 1.21 6.91
C VAL A 101 -15.67 2.66 6.45
N THR A 102 -16.23 3.49 7.32
CA THR A 102 -16.46 4.92 7.07
C THR A 102 -15.50 5.82 7.84
N THR A 103 -14.68 5.23 8.72
CA THR A 103 -13.67 5.95 9.50
C THR A 103 -12.31 5.94 8.79
N PRO A 104 -11.42 6.90 9.09
CA PRO A 104 -10.07 6.89 8.54
C PRO A 104 -9.28 5.65 8.96
N VAL A 105 -8.49 5.12 8.03
CA VAL A 105 -7.53 4.05 8.27
C VAL A 105 -6.21 4.67 8.69
N THR A 106 -5.69 4.23 9.83
CA THR A 106 -4.36 4.59 10.30
C THR A 106 -3.35 3.64 9.67
N ILE A 107 -2.32 4.18 9.02
CA ILE A 107 -1.23 3.43 8.41
C ILE A 107 0.06 3.77 9.14
N ASN A 108 0.61 2.76 9.80
CA ASN A 108 1.87 2.82 10.52
C ASN A 108 2.95 2.09 9.72
N HIS A 109 4.14 2.66 9.58
CA HIS A 109 5.29 1.94 9.01
C HIS A 109 6.59 2.28 9.72
N ASN A 110 7.56 1.38 9.62
CA ASN A 110 8.93 1.58 10.09
C ASN A 110 9.99 1.20 9.04
N GLY A 111 9.62 1.21 7.76
CA GLY A 111 10.46 0.78 6.64
C GLY A 111 10.68 -0.74 6.51
N ARG A 112 10.33 -1.54 7.53
CA ARG A 112 10.39 -3.02 7.47
C ARG A 112 9.02 -3.65 7.46
N GLU A 113 8.09 -3.04 8.17
CA GLU A 113 6.74 -3.50 8.32
C GLU A 113 5.81 -2.31 8.17
N ALA A 114 4.58 -2.62 7.77
CA ALA A 114 3.52 -1.66 7.90
C ALA A 114 2.26 -2.32 8.45
N MET A 115 1.41 -1.46 9.00
CA MET A 115 0.27 -1.84 9.80
C MET A 115 -0.89 -0.93 9.47
N PHE A 116 -2.04 -1.53 9.14
CA PHE A 116 -3.30 -0.83 8.94
C PHE A 116 -4.18 -1.06 10.16
N ILE A 117 -4.64 0.03 10.77
CA ILE A 117 -5.54 0.01 11.91
C ILE A 117 -6.83 0.74 11.51
N PHE A 118 -7.97 0.08 11.71
CA PHE A 118 -9.28 0.64 11.47
C PHE A 118 -10.28 -0.07 12.38
N GLU A 119 -11.19 0.68 13.00
CA GLU A 119 -12.13 0.15 13.99
C GLU A 119 -11.44 -0.69 15.06
N ASN A 120 -11.75 -1.99 15.16
CA ASN A 120 -11.13 -2.94 16.09
C ASN A 120 -10.13 -3.88 15.39
N ASP A 121 -9.88 -3.69 14.10
CA ASP A 121 -9.01 -4.55 13.30
C ASP A 121 -7.61 -3.95 13.16
N THR A 122 -6.62 -4.83 13.22
CA THR A 122 -5.22 -4.48 12.96
C THR A 122 -4.62 -5.50 12.01
N LEU A 123 -4.14 -5.03 10.86
CA LEU A 123 -3.47 -5.85 9.86
C LEU A 123 -2.01 -5.45 9.78
N ARG A 124 -1.12 -6.41 10.01
CA ARG A 124 0.33 -6.22 9.91
C ARG A 124 0.90 -7.03 8.75
N TYR A 125 1.83 -6.43 8.03
CA TYR A 125 2.54 -7.06 6.92
C TYR A 125 4.01 -6.66 6.91
N ARG A 126 4.86 -7.62 6.57
CA ARG A 126 6.26 -7.36 6.28
C ARG A 126 6.37 -6.74 4.88
N LEU A 127 7.12 -5.65 4.79
CA LEU A 127 7.45 -5.01 3.53
C LEU A 127 8.49 -5.84 2.79
N LEU A 128 8.41 -5.84 1.46
CA LEU A 128 9.48 -6.41 0.63
C LEU A 128 10.70 -5.50 0.77
N GLU A 129 11.85 -6.07 1.13
CA GLU A 129 13.14 -5.37 1.19
C GLU A 129 13.68 -5.13 -0.22
N GLU A 130 12.94 -4.45 -1.10
CA GLU A 130 13.39 -4.13 -2.45
C GLU A 130 13.01 -2.72 -2.86
N ASN A 131 13.98 -2.03 -3.46
CA ASN A 131 13.95 -0.60 -3.72
C ASN A 131 12.68 -0.18 -4.49
N ALA A 132 11.74 0.48 -3.80
CA ALA A 132 10.70 1.33 -4.37
C ALA A 132 11.19 2.23 -5.53
N ARG A 133 12.51 2.50 -5.59
CA ARG A 133 13.20 3.14 -6.71
C ARG A 133 12.99 2.44 -8.06
N THR A 134 12.90 1.11 -8.15
CA THR A 134 12.74 0.43 -9.45
C THR A 134 11.39 0.76 -10.07
N ILE A 135 10.31 0.68 -9.29
CA ILE A 135 8.98 1.10 -9.77
C ILE A 135 9.01 2.61 -10.09
N THR A 136 9.64 3.42 -9.23
CA THR A 136 9.81 4.87 -9.43
C THR A 136 10.60 5.23 -10.69
N LEU A 137 11.61 4.44 -11.06
CA LEU A 137 12.44 4.62 -12.25
C LEU A 137 11.70 4.20 -13.52
N SER A 138 10.95 3.09 -13.49
CA SER A 138 10.00 2.74 -14.57
C SER A 138 9.03 3.88 -14.85
N PHE A 139 8.66 4.65 -13.82
CA PHE A 139 7.79 5.81 -13.97
C PHE A 139 8.46 7.09 -14.50
N HIS A 140 9.79 7.23 -14.42
CA HIS A 140 10.51 8.33 -15.06
C HIS A 140 10.79 8.04 -16.54
N THR A 141 10.72 6.77 -16.97
CA THR A 141 11.04 6.35 -18.34
C THR A 141 9.83 6.14 -19.26
N GLU A 142 8.58 6.35 -18.81
CA GLU A 142 7.38 6.18 -19.65
C GLU A 142 6.67 7.50 -19.97
N THR A 143 6.66 7.84 -21.26
CA THR A 143 5.86 8.88 -21.91
C THR A 143 4.37 8.62 -21.63
N THR A 144 3.67 9.66 -21.17
CA THR A 144 2.22 9.65 -20.95
C THR A 144 1.48 9.37 -22.27
N ILE A 145 0.85 8.20 -22.42
CA ILE A 145 -0.23 8.04 -23.40
C ILE A 145 -1.52 8.44 -22.71
N ARG A 146 -1.97 9.68 -22.98
CA ARG A 146 -3.35 10.08 -22.73
C ARG A 146 -4.24 9.34 -23.73
N GLN A 147 -5.10 8.44 -23.27
CA GLN A 147 -6.26 8.09 -24.09
C GLN A 147 -7.26 9.24 -24.00
N LEU A 148 -7.65 9.72 -25.18
CA LEU A 148 -8.67 10.73 -25.44
C LEU A 148 -10.05 10.23 -25.00
#